data_AF-A0A2V1ACI0-F1
#
_entry.id   AF-A0A2V1ACI0-F1
#
_cell.length_a   1.000
_cell.length_b   1.000
_cell.length_c   1.000
_cell.angle_alpha   90.00
_cell.angle_beta   90.00
_cell.angle_gamma   90.00
#
_symmetry.space_group_name_H-M   'P 1'
#
loop_
_entity.id
_entity.type
_entity.pdbx_description
1 polymer ?
#
loop_
_entity_poly.entity_id
_entity_poly.type
_entity_poly.pdbx_seq_one_letter_code
_entity_poly.pdbx_strand_id
1 'polypeptide(L)'
;MTKPVVQPDRAWSIEGDHEIAFKQVYAICLKTFGYDLDEYNYEQLIDPKTFVSGKSPNALPDLEAESVVSQCPPVSERTRKNFKHMMGKSDLHTGEFDENIKVAQKHVWPKVAKYNLGRLHQEFLITPRNDSPDNDILRFVRARKFKVEETINMAFKCLEWKSTEFKVERITIDGDLGIHQDKNLKQLSEAFGMGKVYLRGVDRNGGPITIIRVRNHFGSQCPHKDFERFIVLMLEWVRLSLKPMSLGGDGANILFDLTGISLKNVDLAAVKFLAKAFEANYPESLTAIWIHNAPWVFFTVWKLIRGWLDPVVASKVHFTNSVEDLEKFVDRKNIPDFVGGDDTYRPEYDAPTEENSGLKPKDERFDELAEERKQLSKVFIETTLAWVKAATKEESTKFMNLKIQLGVELAKNMVELDEYVRTRGQFDRNGALKITL
;
A
#
# COMPACT_ATOMS: atom_id res chain seq x y z
N MET A 1 -23.94 -0.63 -10.19
CA MET A 1 -22.92 0.23 -9.55
C MET A 1 -22.71 -0.30 -8.15
N THR A 2 -21.48 -0.60 -7.78
CA THR A 2 -21.14 -1.02 -6.42
C THR A 2 -21.41 0.14 -5.46
N LYS A 3 -22.10 -0.11 -4.34
CA LYS A 3 -22.38 0.95 -3.38
C LYS A 3 -21.11 1.23 -2.56
N PRO A 4 -20.69 2.51 -2.41
CA PRO A 4 -19.59 2.85 -1.53
C PRO A 4 -19.91 2.45 -0.09
N VAL A 5 -18.89 1.99 0.66
CA VAL A 5 -19.05 1.54 2.05
C VAL A 5 -18.08 2.32 2.94
N VAL A 6 -18.61 3.02 3.94
CA VAL A 6 -17.78 3.63 4.98
C VAL A 6 -17.44 2.56 6.01
N GLN A 7 -16.23 2.03 5.93
CA GLN A 7 -15.70 1.12 6.95
C GLN A 7 -15.27 1.90 8.20
N PRO A 8 -15.43 1.36 9.42
CA PRO A 8 -14.90 1.97 10.62
C PRO A 8 -13.37 2.03 10.60
N ASP A 9 -12.79 2.87 11.45
CA ASP A 9 -11.34 2.93 11.68
C ASP A 9 -10.51 3.25 10.42
N ARG A 10 -11.10 4.04 9.52
CA ARG A 10 -10.45 4.66 8.37
C ARG A 10 -10.31 6.16 8.61
N ALA A 11 -9.52 6.84 7.77
CA ALA A 11 -9.27 8.28 7.95
C ALA A 11 -10.56 9.10 8.13
N TRP A 12 -11.61 8.76 7.38
CA TRP A 12 -12.91 9.45 7.41
C TRP A 12 -13.96 8.85 8.35
N SER A 13 -13.60 7.86 9.17
CA SER A 13 -14.50 7.20 10.13
C SER A 13 -13.87 6.95 11.50
N ILE A 14 -12.60 7.31 11.70
CA ILE A 14 -11.90 7.19 12.96
C ILE A 14 -12.34 8.28 13.94
N GLU A 15 -12.53 7.91 15.20
CA GLU A 15 -12.92 8.80 16.30
C GLU A 15 -12.56 8.19 17.66
N GLY A 16 -12.78 8.95 18.74
CA GLY A 16 -12.61 8.45 20.11
C GLY A 16 -11.19 7.96 20.42
N ASP A 17 -11.09 6.85 21.14
CA ASP A 17 -9.81 6.28 21.57
C ASP A 17 -8.95 5.80 20.39
N HIS A 18 -9.58 5.41 19.28
CA HIS A 18 -8.88 4.99 18.08
C HIS A 18 -8.20 6.18 17.39
N GLU A 19 -8.86 7.34 17.33
CA GLU A 19 -8.23 8.58 16.85
C GLU A 19 -7.07 9.00 17.75
N ILE A 20 -7.22 8.86 19.07
CA ILE A 20 -6.13 9.14 20.02
C ILE A 20 -4.92 8.25 19.73
N ALA A 21 -5.10 6.93 19.60
CA ALA A 21 -4.00 6.03 19.25
C ALA A 21 -3.35 6.40 17.91
N PHE A 22 -4.14 6.85 16.94
CA PHE A 22 -3.62 7.31 15.65
C PHE A 22 -2.79 8.60 15.78
N LYS A 23 -3.23 9.57 16.59
CA LYS A 23 -2.45 10.77 16.93
C LYS A 23 -1.11 10.42 17.56
N GLN A 24 -1.11 9.50 18.51
CA GLN A 24 0.10 9.05 19.19
C GLN A 24 1.12 8.48 18.21
N VAL A 25 0.67 7.62 17.28
CA VAL A 25 1.52 7.05 16.24
C VAL A 25 2.12 8.16 15.37
N TYR A 26 1.30 9.08 14.86
CA TYR A 26 1.81 10.19 14.04
C TYR A 26 2.77 11.10 14.79
N ALA A 27 2.44 11.45 16.04
CA ALA A 27 3.26 12.32 16.85
C ALA A 27 4.65 11.72 17.10
N ILE A 28 4.72 10.42 17.40
CA ILE A 28 5.99 9.70 17.57
C ILE A 28 6.77 9.67 16.25
N CYS A 29 6.12 9.38 15.11
CA CYS A 29 6.76 9.39 13.79
C CYS A 29 7.34 10.77 13.46
N LEU A 30 6.53 11.82 13.53
CA LEU A 30 6.93 13.19 13.15
C LEU A 30 8.00 13.74 14.10
N LYS A 31 7.90 13.49 15.41
CA LYS A 31 8.95 13.86 16.37
C LYS A 31 10.25 13.11 16.09
N THR A 32 10.16 11.82 15.77
CA THR A 32 11.33 11.01 15.39
C THR A 32 12.00 11.54 14.12
N PHE A 33 11.24 12.09 13.17
CA PHE A 33 11.75 12.75 11.96
C PHE A 33 12.14 14.22 12.16
N GLY A 34 12.11 14.76 13.38
CA GLY A 34 12.60 16.09 13.72
C GLY A 34 11.61 17.25 13.50
N TYR A 35 10.34 16.95 13.29
CA TYR A 35 9.30 17.98 13.19
C TYR A 35 8.90 18.55 14.56
N ASP A 36 8.21 19.69 14.54
CA ASP A 36 7.98 20.55 15.71
C ASP A 36 6.99 19.94 16.73
N LEU A 37 7.52 19.14 17.65
CA LEU A 37 6.80 18.54 18.79
C LEU A 37 7.67 18.59 20.06
N ASP A 38 8.49 19.63 20.21
CA ASP A 38 9.47 19.77 21.29
C ASP A 38 8.83 19.97 22.66
N GLU A 39 7.60 20.49 22.69
CA GLU A 39 6.79 20.64 23.90
C GLU A 39 6.35 19.29 24.50
N TYR A 40 6.48 18.20 23.75
CA TYR A 40 6.19 16.84 24.21
C TYR A 40 7.47 16.02 24.35
N ASN A 41 7.66 15.37 25.49
CA ASN A 41 8.54 14.22 25.58
C ASN A 41 7.81 12.95 25.10
N TYR A 42 8.55 11.87 24.89
CA TYR A 42 7.97 10.64 24.36
C TYR A 42 7.04 9.90 25.34
N GLU A 43 7.18 10.10 26.64
CA GLU A 43 6.26 9.54 27.64
C GLU A 43 4.88 10.21 27.52
N GLN A 44 4.85 11.54 27.34
CA GLN A 44 3.64 12.30 27.06
C GLN A 44 3.00 11.88 25.74
N LEU A 45 3.80 11.60 24.70
CA LEU A 45 3.25 11.12 23.41
C LEU A 45 2.61 9.73 23.50
N ILE A 46 2.91 8.92 24.52
CA ILE A 46 2.24 7.63 24.77
C ILE A 46 1.06 7.76 25.73
N ASP A 47 0.98 8.82 26.53
CA ASP A 47 -0.19 9.03 27.37
C ASP A 47 -1.39 9.45 26.51
N PRO A 48 -2.47 8.64 26.44
CA PRO A 48 -3.66 9.00 25.67
C PRO A 48 -4.31 10.30 26.16
N LYS A 49 -4.11 10.69 27.43
CA LYS A 49 -4.66 11.93 28.01
C LYS A 49 -4.04 13.20 27.42
N THR A 50 -2.91 13.08 26.73
CA THR A 50 -2.25 14.20 26.04
C THR A 50 -3.07 14.69 24.85
N PHE A 51 -3.94 13.85 24.29
CA PHE A 51 -4.64 14.14 23.04
C PHE A 51 -6.16 14.20 23.23
N VAL A 52 -6.79 15.05 22.43
CA VAL A 52 -8.25 15.15 22.33
C VAL A 52 -8.69 14.56 20.99
N SER A 53 -9.75 13.75 20.99
CA SER A 53 -10.39 13.26 19.76
C SER A 53 -11.44 14.24 19.23
N GLY A 54 -11.59 14.24 17.91
CA GLY A 54 -12.59 14.99 17.15
C GLY A 54 -13.92 14.25 17.02
N LYS A 55 -14.67 14.63 15.98
CA LYS A 55 -15.81 13.86 15.44
C LYS A 55 -15.45 13.41 14.03
N SER A 56 -15.77 12.17 13.69
CA SER A 56 -15.59 11.70 12.32
C SER A 56 -16.70 12.19 11.40
N PRO A 57 -16.41 12.50 10.12
CA PRO A 57 -17.44 12.79 9.13
C PRO A 57 -18.31 11.56 8.85
N ASN A 58 -17.77 10.34 9.01
CA ASN A 58 -18.44 9.07 8.72
C ASN A 58 -18.98 9.03 7.28
N ALA A 59 -18.24 9.63 6.36
CA ALA A 59 -18.53 9.73 4.93
C ALA A 59 -17.21 9.70 4.14
N LEU A 60 -17.21 9.07 2.96
CA LEU A 60 -16.05 9.11 2.07
C LEU A 60 -15.70 10.57 1.69
N PRO A 61 -14.42 10.86 1.41
CA PRO A 61 -14.02 12.21 1.02
C PRO A 61 -14.68 12.65 -0.27
N ASP A 62 -14.91 13.96 -0.38
CA ASP A 62 -15.35 14.59 -1.64
C ASP A 62 -14.19 14.66 -2.63
N LEU A 63 -14.31 13.90 -3.72
CA LEU A 63 -13.29 13.84 -4.77
C LEU A 63 -13.34 15.04 -5.72
N GLU A 64 -14.38 15.87 -5.69
CA GLU A 64 -14.53 17.04 -6.57
C GLU A 64 -14.33 18.36 -5.83
N ALA A 65 -13.96 18.30 -4.54
CA ALA A 65 -13.71 19.48 -3.73
C ALA A 65 -12.57 20.35 -4.30
N GLU A 66 -12.73 21.67 -4.18
CA GLU A 66 -11.65 22.63 -4.40
C GLU A 66 -10.51 22.43 -3.39
N SER A 67 -9.30 22.85 -3.76
CA SER A 67 -8.11 22.69 -2.91
C SER A 67 -8.32 23.36 -1.55
N VAL A 68 -7.97 22.62 -0.48
CA VAL A 68 -8.10 23.09 0.90
C VAL A 68 -6.81 23.73 1.43
N VAL A 69 -5.75 23.81 0.62
CA VAL A 69 -4.42 24.31 1.03
C VAL A 69 -4.49 25.70 1.68
N SER A 70 -5.34 26.60 1.18
CA SER A 70 -5.51 27.95 1.73
C SER A 70 -6.19 27.98 3.10
N GLN A 71 -6.87 26.90 3.48
CA GLN A 71 -7.57 26.72 4.77
C GLN A 71 -6.67 26.05 5.82
N CYS A 72 -5.55 25.46 5.39
CA CYS A 72 -4.58 24.80 6.23
C CYS A 72 -3.66 25.79 6.97
N PRO A 73 -3.05 25.36 8.09
CA PRO A 73 -1.98 26.14 8.73
C PRO A 73 -0.84 26.45 7.73
N PRO A 74 -0.27 27.66 7.77
CA PRO A 74 0.86 28.00 6.91
C PRO A 74 2.07 27.15 7.28
N VAL A 75 2.76 26.60 6.27
CA VAL A 75 3.96 25.79 6.49
C VAL A 75 5.04 26.61 7.19
N SER A 76 5.40 26.21 8.41
CA SER A 76 6.37 26.90 9.26
C SER A 76 7.78 26.87 8.66
N GLU A 77 8.62 27.83 9.05
CA GLU A 77 10.03 27.84 8.63
C GLU A 77 10.77 26.56 9.09
N ARG A 78 10.42 26.06 10.27
CA ARG A 78 10.96 24.80 10.80
C ARG A 78 10.60 23.61 9.92
N THR A 79 9.33 23.45 9.55
CA THR A 79 8.90 22.38 8.63
C THR A 79 9.59 22.49 7.27
N ARG A 80 9.71 23.70 6.70
CA ARG A 80 10.42 23.91 5.42
C ARG A 80 11.89 23.49 5.49
N LYS A 81 12.60 23.94 6.54
CA LYS A 81 14.02 23.62 6.75
C LYS A 81 14.22 22.13 7.00
N ASN A 82 13.43 21.53 7.89
CA ASN A 82 13.54 20.11 8.22
C ASN A 82 13.20 19.25 7.00
N PHE A 83 12.11 19.53 6.29
CA PHE A 83 11.74 18.80 5.07
C PHE A 83 12.87 18.87 4.04
N LYS A 84 13.39 20.06 3.72
CA LYS A 84 14.50 20.23 2.78
C LYS A 84 15.75 19.44 3.21
N HIS A 85 16.10 19.50 4.49
CA HIS A 85 17.22 18.76 5.05
C HIS A 85 17.02 17.24 4.93
N MET A 86 15.84 16.75 5.28
CA MET A 86 15.51 15.33 5.26
C MET A 86 15.44 14.75 3.85
N MET A 87 15.02 15.55 2.87
CA MET A 87 15.07 15.17 1.45
C MET A 87 16.50 15.08 0.91
N GLY A 88 17.45 15.85 1.44
CA GLY A 88 18.86 15.73 1.07
C GLY A 88 19.09 15.76 -0.45
N LYS A 89 19.83 14.77 -0.94
CA LYS A 89 20.06 14.49 -2.36
C LYS A 89 19.17 13.38 -2.94
N SER A 90 18.12 12.98 -2.23
CA SER A 90 17.23 11.93 -2.74
C SER A 90 16.54 12.35 -4.03
N ASP A 91 16.29 11.37 -4.90
CA ASP A 91 15.36 11.48 -6.01
C ASP A 91 14.30 10.40 -5.84
N LEU A 92 13.19 10.79 -5.21
CA LEU A 92 12.08 9.87 -4.96
C LEU A 92 11.46 9.37 -6.28
N HIS A 93 11.60 10.12 -7.38
CA HIS A 93 11.05 9.73 -8.68
C HIS A 93 11.83 8.59 -9.37
N THR A 94 13.03 8.26 -8.87
CA THR A 94 13.85 7.14 -9.34
C THR A 94 14.05 6.06 -8.27
N GLY A 95 13.45 6.24 -7.10
CA GLY A 95 13.63 5.37 -5.93
C GLY A 95 15.01 5.51 -5.28
N GLU A 96 15.72 6.62 -5.51
CA GLU A 96 17.04 6.87 -4.95
C GLU A 96 16.95 7.68 -3.65
N PHE A 97 17.42 7.09 -2.56
CA PHE A 97 17.41 7.70 -1.23
C PHE A 97 18.79 8.26 -0.85
N ASP A 98 18.81 9.35 -0.08
CA ASP A 98 20.04 9.88 0.51
C ASP A 98 20.28 9.22 1.87
N GLU A 99 21.20 8.27 1.90
CA GLU A 99 21.53 7.50 3.10
C GLU A 99 22.38 8.28 4.12
N ASN A 100 22.90 9.46 3.78
CA ASN A 100 23.81 10.21 4.65
C ASN A 100 23.10 11.22 5.54
N ILE A 101 21.78 11.38 5.38
CA ILE A 101 20.97 12.32 6.14
C ILE A 101 20.84 11.88 7.60
N LYS A 102 21.21 12.79 8.49
CA LYS A 102 21.05 12.64 9.94
C LYS A 102 19.92 13.54 10.41
N VAL A 103 18.96 12.98 11.16
CA VAL A 103 17.90 13.78 11.77
C VAL A 103 18.51 14.72 12.82
N ALA A 104 18.07 15.98 12.81
CA ALA A 104 18.53 16.99 13.78
C ALA A 104 18.01 16.76 15.22
N GLN A 105 17.21 15.72 15.44
CA GLN A 105 16.56 15.39 16.70
C GLN A 105 17.51 14.62 17.62
N LYS A 106 17.90 15.23 18.76
CA LYS A 106 18.80 14.62 19.74
C LYS A 106 18.20 13.41 20.46
N HIS A 107 16.90 13.48 20.77
CA HIS A 107 16.18 12.42 21.46
C HIS A 107 15.20 11.79 20.47
N VAL A 108 15.59 10.62 19.94
CA VAL A 108 14.77 9.78 19.07
C VAL A 108 14.09 8.68 19.89
N TRP A 109 12.96 8.17 19.41
CA TRP A 109 12.27 7.07 20.07
C TRP A 109 13.19 5.83 20.11
N PRO A 110 13.53 5.27 21.29
CA PRO A 110 14.61 4.29 21.41
C PRO A 110 14.45 3.05 20.52
N LYS A 111 13.21 2.60 20.30
CA LYS A 111 12.94 1.38 19.53
C LYS A 111 13.25 1.49 18.04
N VAL A 112 13.34 2.72 17.51
CA VAL A 112 13.61 3.01 16.09
C VAL A 112 14.95 3.72 15.86
N ALA A 113 15.67 4.06 16.94
CA ALA A 113 16.98 4.74 16.88
C ALA A 113 18.06 3.98 16.09
N LYS A 114 17.87 2.66 15.90
CA LYS A 114 18.76 1.78 15.14
C LYS A 114 18.67 1.95 13.62
N TYR A 115 17.61 2.58 13.11
CA TYR A 115 17.38 2.72 11.67
C TYR A 115 17.97 4.00 11.10
N ASN A 116 18.14 4.04 9.78
CA ASN A 116 18.46 5.28 9.07
C ASN A 116 17.20 6.15 8.94
N LEU A 117 16.97 7.01 9.93
CA LEU A 117 15.75 7.83 10.00
C LEU A 117 15.62 8.84 8.83
N GLY A 118 16.74 9.26 8.21
CA GLY A 118 16.74 10.08 7.00
C GLY A 118 16.07 9.35 5.83
N ARG A 119 16.56 8.15 5.53
CA ARG A 119 15.99 7.27 4.51
C ARG A 119 14.55 6.86 4.83
N LEU A 120 14.25 6.51 6.07
CA LEU A 120 12.89 6.10 6.44
C LEU A 120 11.87 7.25 6.30
N HIS A 121 12.28 8.49 6.50
CA HIS A 121 11.43 9.65 6.21
C HIS A 121 11.16 9.79 4.70
N GLN A 122 12.16 9.61 3.86
CA GLN A 122 12.01 9.63 2.40
C GLN A 122 11.08 8.51 1.91
N GLU A 123 11.28 7.28 2.41
CA GLU A 123 10.41 6.12 2.15
C GLU A 123 8.97 6.37 2.61
N PHE A 124 8.80 6.96 3.80
CA PHE A 124 7.50 7.32 4.37
C PHE A 124 6.70 8.26 3.46
N LEU A 125 7.37 9.20 2.76
CA LEU A 125 6.70 10.14 1.88
C LEU A 125 6.26 9.55 0.53
N ILE A 126 6.97 8.53 0.03
CA ILE A 126 6.67 7.94 -1.29
C ILE A 126 5.74 6.73 -1.23
N THR A 127 5.82 5.92 -0.17
CA THR A 127 5.05 4.66 -0.04
C THR A 127 3.53 4.76 -0.27
N PRO A 128 2.82 5.86 0.10
CA PRO A 128 1.37 5.95 -0.10
C PRO A 128 0.91 5.92 -1.56
N ARG A 129 1.74 6.36 -2.51
CA ARG A 129 1.39 6.54 -3.93
C ARG A 129 0.02 7.25 -4.12
N ASN A 130 -0.99 6.54 -4.64
CA ASN A 130 -2.35 7.04 -4.89
C ASN A 130 -3.32 6.77 -3.73
N ASP A 131 -2.81 6.38 -2.56
CA ASP A 131 -3.56 6.33 -1.29
C ASP A 131 -3.21 7.57 -0.44
N SER A 132 -3.98 7.84 0.61
CA SER A 132 -3.64 8.90 1.56
C SER A 132 -2.57 8.41 2.55
N PRO A 133 -1.63 9.27 3.00
CA PRO A 133 -0.67 8.91 4.04
C PRO A 133 -1.34 8.42 5.33
N ASP A 134 -2.52 8.99 5.65
CA ASP A 134 -3.32 8.58 6.80
C ASP A 134 -3.81 7.13 6.69
N ASN A 135 -4.37 6.75 5.54
CA ASN A 135 -4.88 5.40 5.36
C ASN A 135 -3.76 4.36 5.33
N ASP A 136 -2.59 4.71 4.76
CA ASP A 136 -1.41 3.83 4.75
C ASP A 136 -0.95 3.49 6.18
N ILE A 137 -0.82 4.49 7.06
CA ILE A 137 -0.48 4.26 8.48
C ILE A 137 -1.59 3.50 9.21
N LEU A 138 -2.86 3.82 8.96
CA LEU A 138 -3.99 3.19 9.65
C LEU A 138 -4.07 1.68 9.40
N ARG A 139 -3.56 1.17 8.27
CA ARG A 139 -3.41 -0.28 8.06
C ARG A 139 -2.55 -0.94 9.15
N PHE A 140 -1.44 -0.31 9.52
CA PHE A 140 -0.56 -0.79 10.60
C PHE A 140 -1.22 -0.64 11.97
N VAL A 141 -1.91 0.49 12.21
CA VAL A 141 -2.62 0.76 13.47
C VAL A 141 -3.68 -0.32 13.73
N ARG A 142 -4.51 -0.64 12.72
CA ARG A 142 -5.53 -1.69 12.83
C ARG A 142 -4.91 -3.08 12.99
N ALA A 143 -3.87 -3.40 12.22
CA ALA A 143 -3.18 -4.69 12.33
C ALA A 143 -2.53 -4.93 13.71
N ARG A 144 -2.27 -3.86 14.47
CA ARG A 144 -1.78 -3.93 15.84
C ARG A 144 -2.83 -3.52 16.88
N LYS A 145 -4.11 -3.50 16.49
CA LYS A 145 -5.25 -3.26 17.38
C LYS A 145 -5.06 -1.99 18.21
N PHE A 146 -4.62 -0.93 17.56
CA PHE A 146 -4.39 0.39 18.15
C PHE A 146 -3.30 0.44 19.24
N LYS A 147 -2.46 -0.60 19.34
CA LYS A 147 -1.30 -0.58 20.22
C LYS A 147 -0.17 0.24 19.59
N VAL A 148 0.02 1.45 20.11
CA VAL A 148 0.93 2.47 19.57
C VAL A 148 2.35 1.94 19.34
N GLU A 149 2.98 1.37 20.37
CA GLU A 149 4.37 0.94 20.26
C GLU A 149 4.57 -0.21 19.28
N GLU A 150 3.65 -1.19 19.27
CA GLU A 150 3.67 -2.31 18.33
C GLU A 150 3.47 -1.82 16.89
N THR A 151 2.62 -0.82 16.70
CA THR A 151 2.39 -0.15 15.41
C THR A 151 3.65 0.52 14.89
N ILE A 152 4.30 1.36 15.71
CA ILE A 152 5.54 2.05 15.35
C ILE A 152 6.64 1.06 14.97
N ASN A 153 6.82 0.00 15.77
CA ASN A 153 7.83 -1.02 15.48
C ASN A 153 7.58 -1.73 14.15
N MET A 154 6.32 -2.05 13.84
CA MET A 154 5.94 -2.72 12.59
C MET A 154 6.12 -1.77 11.39
N ALA A 155 5.61 -0.55 11.47
CA ALA A 155 5.68 0.43 10.38
C ALA A 155 7.14 0.75 10.02
N PHE A 156 7.99 1.06 11.01
CA PHE A 156 9.42 1.34 10.75
C PHE A 156 10.18 0.15 10.20
N LYS A 157 9.83 -1.07 10.64
CA LYS A 157 10.42 -2.29 10.07
C LYS A 157 9.99 -2.49 8.61
N CYS A 158 8.74 -2.18 8.27
CA CYS A 158 8.27 -2.22 6.88
C CYS A 158 8.99 -1.18 6.03
N LEU A 159 9.11 0.08 6.49
CA LEU A 159 9.87 1.12 5.77
C LEU A 159 11.34 0.72 5.56
N GLU A 160 11.99 0.10 6.55
CA GLU A 160 13.35 -0.42 6.39
C GLU A 160 13.39 -1.55 5.34
N TRP A 161 12.48 -2.53 5.43
CA TRP A 161 12.38 -3.61 4.45
C TRP A 161 12.16 -3.10 3.02
N LYS A 162 11.29 -2.09 2.85
CA LYS A 162 11.02 -1.47 1.55
C LYS A 162 12.24 -0.74 1.00
N SER A 163 12.93 0.04 1.83
CA SER A 163 14.02 0.91 1.39
C SER A 163 15.38 0.22 1.25
N THR A 164 15.63 -0.89 1.96
CA THR A 164 16.93 -1.60 1.91
C THR A 164 16.87 -3.01 1.38
N GLU A 165 16.09 -3.86 2.04
CA GLU A 165 16.12 -5.31 1.79
C GLU A 165 15.59 -5.64 0.40
N PHE A 166 14.45 -5.03 0.02
CA PHE A 166 13.78 -5.32 -1.25
C PHE A 166 13.85 -4.18 -2.26
N LYS A 167 14.12 -2.93 -1.84
CA LYS A 167 14.12 -1.75 -2.73
C LYS A 167 12.82 -1.66 -3.53
N VAL A 168 11.69 -1.70 -2.82
CA VAL A 168 10.35 -1.84 -3.39
C VAL A 168 10.01 -0.70 -4.34
N GLU A 169 10.46 0.52 -4.03
CA GLU A 169 10.31 1.67 -4.92
C GLU A 169 10.97 1.43 -6.28
N ARG A 170 12.21 0.96 -6.28
CA ARG A 170 12.92 0.66 -7.53
C ARG A 170 12.24 -0.44 -8.33
N ILE A 171 11.84 -1.54 -7.67
CA ILE A 171 11.12 -2.65 -8.31
C ILE A 171 9.82 -2.15 -8.95
N THR A 172 9.08 -1.29 -8.26
CA THR A 172 7.80 -0.77 -8.74
C THR A 172 7.97 0.18 -9.92
N ILE A 173 8.98 1.06 -9.86
CA ILE A 173 9.32 2.01 -10.92
C ILE A 173 9.79 1.28 -12.19
N ASP A 174 10.73 0.35 -12.05
CA ASP A 174 11.33 -0.39 -13.16
C ASP A 174 10.34 -1.39 -13.79
N GLY A 175 9.38 -1.88 -13.01
CA GLY A 175 8.30 -2.74 -13.49
C GLY A 175 8.80 -4.05 -14.11
N ASP A 176 8.00 -4.60 -15.03
CA ASP A 176 8.41 -5.77 -15.82
C ASP A 176 9.37 -5.42 -16.96
N LEU A 177 9.46 -4.14 -17.37
CA LEU A 177 10.44 -3.67 -18.36
C LEU A 177 11.87 -3.84 -17.84
N GLY A 178 12.17 -3.36 -16.63
CA GLY A 178 13.50 -3.52 -16.03
C GLY A 178 13.87 -5.00 -15.81
N ILE A 179 12.90 -5.83 -15.45
CA ILE A 179 13.07 -7.29 -15.36
C ILE A 179 13.38 -7.89 -16.73
N HIS A 180 12.68 -7.45 -17.78
CA HIS A 180 12.89 -7.94 -19.14
C HIS A 180 14.27 -7.57 -19.70
N GLN A 181 14.78 -6.40 -19.34
CA GLN A 181 16.08 -5.90 -19.79
C GLN A 181 17.27 -6.51 -19.03
N ASP A 182 17.08 -6.92 -17.78
CA ASP A 182 18.14 -7.58 -17.01
C ASP A 182 18.31 -9.04 -17.44
N LYS A 183 19.43 -9.32 -18.12
CA LYS A 183 19.80 -10.67 -18.58
C LYS A 183 19.91 -11.69 -17.43
N ASN A 184 20.13 -11.25 -16.20
CA ASN A 184 20.20 -12.13 -15.03
C ASN A 184 18.80 -12.56 -14.53
N LEU A 185 17.74 -11.88 -14.98
CA LEU A 185 16.36 -12.13 -14.57
C LEU A 185 15.54 -12.82 -15.67
N LYS A 186 16.21 -13.50 -16.62
CA LYS A 186 15.55 -14.16 -17.75
C LYS A 186 14.41 -15.09 -17.32
N GLN A 187 14.63 -15.94 -16.32
CA GLN A 187 13.59 -16.86 -15.83
C GLN A 187 12.39 -16.11 -15.22
N LEU A 188 12.65 -14.98 -14.56
CA LEU A 188 11.60 -14.13 -14.01
C LEU A 188 10.80 -13.44 -15.12
N SER A 189 11.49 -12.94 -16.16
CA SER A 189 10.84 -12.38 -17.34
C SER A 189 9.95 -13.40 -18.04
N GLU A 190 10.41 -14.64 -18.19
CA GLU A 190 9.62 -15.74 -18.76
C GLU A 190 8.38 -16.06 -17.90
N ALA A 191 8.47 -15.91 -16.58
CA ALA A 191 7.35 -16.20 -15.66
C ALA A 191 6.12 -15.31 -15.90
N PHE A 192 6.30 -14.07 -16.36
CA PHE A 192 5.19 -13.18 -16.75
C PHE A 192 4.40 -13.75 -17.94
N GLY A 193 5.09 -14.32 -18.93
CA GLY A 193 4.49 -14.90 -20.13
C GLY A 193 3.71 -16.20 -19.91
N MET A 194 3.71 -16.76 -18.70
CA MET A 194 3.08 -18.05 -18.41
C MET A 194 1.59 -17.95 -18.02
N GLY A 195 1.01 -16.74 -17.98
CA GLY A 195 -0.39 -16.54 -17.61
C GLY A 195 -0.74 -17.12 -16.22
N LYS A 196 0.22 -17.09 -15.29
CA LYS A 196 0.09 -17.69 -13.96
C LYS A 196 -0.56 -16.76 -12.93
N VAL A 197 -0.44 -15.44 -13.11
CA VAL A 197 -1.12 -14.43 -12.29
C VAL A 197 -1.64 -13.29 -13.17
N TYR A 198 -2.88 -12.86 -12.94
CA TYR A 198 -3.43 -11.68 -13.60
C TYR A 198 -4.51 -11.00 -12.75
N LEU A 199 -4.75 -9.70 -13.01
CA LEU A 199 -5.77 -8.89 -12.35
C LEU A 199 -7.02 -8.85 -13.23
N ARG A 200 -8.18 -9.25 -12.69
CA ARG A 200 -9.44 -9.22 -13.46
C ARG A 200 -10.65 -9.30 -12.54
N GLY A 201 -11.63 -8.43 -12.78
CA GLY A 201 -12.87 -8.40 -12.03
C GLY A 201 -12.71 -7.80 -10.63
N VAL A 202 -13.84 -7.65 -9.96
CA VAL A 202 -13.95 -7.11 -8.59
C VAL A 202 -14.94 -7.94 -7.79
N ASP A 203 -14.77 -7.96 -6.46
CA ASP A 203 -15.76 -8.50 -5.54
C ASP A 203 -17.03 -7.63 -5.48
N ARG A 204 -18.01 -8.05 -4.68
CA ARG A 204 -19.26 -7.32 -4.49
C ARG A 204 -19.10 -5.91 -3.88
N ASN A 205 -17.97 -5.61 -3.26
CA ASN A 205 -17.63 -4.32 -2.66
C ASN A 205 -16.63 -3.51 -3.52
N GLY A 206 -16.28 -4.02 -4.71
CA GLY A 206 -15.38 -3.35 -5.65
C GLY A 206 -13.89 -3.60 -5.41
N GLY A 207 -13.55 -4.50 -4.47
CA GLY A 207 -12.17 -4.93 -4.22
C GLY A 207 -11.63 -5.73 -5.41
N PRO A 208 -10.47 -5.37 -5.97
CA PRO A 208 -9.91 -6.01 -7.15
C PRO A 208 -9.55 -7.48 -6.89
N ILE A 209 -9.67 -8.33 -7.91
CA ILE A 209 -9.39 -9.76 -7.80
C ILE A 209 -8.11 -10.11 -8.56
N THR A 210 -7.12 -10.62 -7.83
CA THR A 210 -5.93 -11.27 -8.40
C THR A 210 -6.23 -12.76 -8.60
N ILE A 211 -6.15 -13.23 -9.83
CA ILE A 211 -6.37 -14.63 -10.17
C ILE A 211 -5.03 -15.32 -10.35
N ILE A 212 -4.81 -16.41 -9.62
CA ILE A 212 -3.60 -17.22 -9.66
C ILE A 212 -3.95 -18.61 -10.20
N ARG A 213 -3.48 -18.91 -11.42
CA ARG A 213 -3.58 -20.24 -12.04
C ARG A 213 -2.44 -21.12 -11.53
N VAL A 214 -2.65 -21.82 -10.41
CA VAL A 214 -1.59 -22.59 -9.73
C VAL A 214 -0.99 -23.66 -10.64
N ARG A 215 -1.81 -24.27 -11.52
CA ARG A 215 -1.33 -25.27 -12.51
C ARG A 215 -0.25 -24.77 -13.47
N ASN A 216 -0.15 -23.45 -13.67
CA ASN A 216 0.85 -22.82 -14.52
C ASN A 216 2.13 -22.46 -13.75
N HIS A 217 2.13 -22.61 -12.43
CA HIS A 217 3.26 -22.28 -11.58
C HIS A 217 4.11 -23.52 -11.28
N PHE A 218 5.43 -23.41 -11.43
CA PHE A 218 6.40 -24.42 -11.04
C PHE A 218 7.60 -23.72 -10.38
N GLY A 219 7.75 -23.86 -9.07
CA GLY A 219 8.78 -23.15 -8.30
C GLY A 219 10.21 -23.45 -8.77
N SER A 220 10.44 -24.60 -9.42
CA SER A 220 11.76 -24.95 -9.99
C SER A 220 12.17 -24.13 -11.21
N GLN A 221 11.27 -23.35 -11.80
CA GLN A 221 11.56 -22.58 -13.02
C GLN A 221 12.19 -21.22 -12.74
N CYS A 222 12.10 -20.70 -11.51
CA CYS A 222 12.62 -19.39 -11.15
C CYS A 222 13.31 -19.47 -9.78
N PRO A 223 14.50 -18.88 -9.59
CA PRO A 223 15.11 -18.78 -8.27
C PRO A 223 14.16 -18.10 -7.28
N HIS A 224 14.09 -18.60 -6.05
CA HIS A 224 13.12 -18.12 -5.06
C HIS A 224 13.22 -16.60 -4.85
N LYS A 225 14.43 -16.05 -4.69
CA LYS A 225 14.65 -14.61 -4.50
C LYS A 225 14.13 -13.76 -5.66
N ASP A 226 14.27 -14.25 -6.89
CA ASP A 226 13.77 -13.54 -8.06
C ASP A 226 12.24 -13.61 -8.11
N PHE A 227 11.66 -14.77 -7.79
CA PHE A 227 10.21 -14.92 -7.72
C PHE A 227 9.57 -14.09 -6.58
N GLU A 228 10.29 -13.89 -5.46
CA GLU A 228 9.87 -12.97 -4.41
C GLU A 228 9.75 -11.53 -4.94
N ARG A 229 10.63 -11.08 -5.85
CA ARG A 229 10.50 -9.77 -6.52
C ARG A 229 9.23 -9.70 -7.37
N PHE A 230 8.89 -10.76 -8.10
CA PHE A 230 7.63 -10.84 -8.83
C PHE A 230 6.43 -10.73 -7.88
N ILE A 231 6.43 -11.43 -6.74
CA ILE A 231 5.35 -11.32 -5.75
C ILE A 231 5.21 -9.87 -5.26
N VAL A 232 6.32 -9.22 -4.91
CA VAL A 232 6.31 -7.83 -4.44
C VAL A 232 5.78 -6.87 -5.51
N LEU A 233 6.25 -6.98 -6.75
CA LEU A 233 5.79 -6.14 -7.85
C LEU A 233 4.28 -6.29 -8.09
N MET A 234 3.79 -7.53 -8.03
CA MET A 234 2.36 -7.82 -8.17
C MET A 234 1.54 -7.24 -7.01
N LEU A 235 2.05 -7.29 -5.77
CA LEU A 235 1.40 -6.65 -4.62
C LEU A 235 1.32 -5.13 -4.79
N GLU A 236 2.39 -4.48 -5.21
CA GLU A 236 2.39 -3.02 -5.42
C GLU A 236 1.45 -2.62 -6.58
N TRP A 237 1.43 -3.36 -7.70
CA TRP A 237 0.45 -3.09 -8.77
C TRP A 237 -1.00 -3.32 -8.34
N VAL A 238 -1.27 -4.32 -7.50
CA VAL A 238 -2.61 -4.53 -6.95
C VAL A 238 -2.99 -3.39 -6.00
N ARG A 239 -2.05 -2.87 -5.18
CA ARG A 239 -2.30 -1.69 -4.34
C ARG A 239 -2.69 -0.46 -5.15
N LEU A 240 -2.02 -0.23 -6.30
CA LEU A 240 -2.37 0.86 -7.22
C LEU A 240 -3.81 0.77 -7.76
N SER A 241 -4.39 -0.43 -7.79
CA SER A 241 -5.78 -0.65 -8.24
C SER A 241 -6.84 -0.45 -7.14
N LEU A 242 -6.43 -0.27 -5.89
CA LEU A 242 -7.35 -0.04 -4.78
C LEU A 242 -8.02 1.32 -4.91
N LYS A 243 -9.26 1.40 -4.44
CA LYS A 243 -10.10 2.61 -4.50
C LYS A 243 -10.66 2.98 -3.13
N PRO A 244 -9.79 3.23 -2.13
CA PRO A 244 -10.22 3.46 -0.77
C PRO A 244 -11.07 4.73 -0.66
N MET A 245 -10.79 5.75 -1.48
CA MET A 245 -11.49 7.04 -1.39
C MET A 245 -12.83 7.07 -2.10
N SER A 246 -12.99 6.37 -3.25
CA SER A 246 -14.28 6.33 -3.96
C SER A 246 -15.20 5.19 -3.56
N LEU A 247 -14.66 4.04 -3.14
CA LEU A 247 -15.45 2.85 -2.79
C LEU A 247 -15.40 2.51 -1.29
N GLY A 248 -14.41 3.02 -0.55
CA GLY A 248 -14.20 2.67 0.86
C GLY A 248 -13.56 1.29 1.09
N GLY A 249 -13.23 0.57 0.02
CA GLY A 249 -12.51 -0.69 0.04
C GLY A 249 -11.01 -0.46 -0.07
N ASP A 250 -10.27 -0.88 0.96
CA ASP A 250 -8.81 -0.77 1.02
C ASP A 250 -8.10 -2.12 0.94
N GLY A 251 -8.80 -3.20 0.59
CA GLY A 251 -8.24 -4.54 0.42
C GLY A 251 -8.55 -5.16 -0.94
N ALA A 252 -7.66 -6.03 -1.39
CA ALA A 252 -7.82 -6.83 -2.60
C ALA A 252 -8.16 -8.29 -2.27
N ASN A 253 -8.59 -9.03 -3.29
CA ASN A 253 -8.93 -10.45 -3.18
C ASN A 253 -7.99 -11.31 -4.00
N ILE A 254 -7.82 -12.57 -3.59
CA ILE A 254 -7.04 -13.55 -4.35
C ILE A 254 -7.88 -14.79 -4.63
N LEU A 255 -8.02 -15.15 -5.90
CA LEU A 255 -8.55 -16.44 -6.34
C LEU A 255 -7.38 -17.36 -6.68
N PHE A 256 -7.08 -18.32 -5.80
CA PHE A 256 -6.20 -19.43 -6.14
C PHE A 256 -7.00 -20.54 -6.82
N ASP A 257 -6.83 -20.69 -8.13
CA ASP A 257 -7.40 -21.82 -8.87
C ASP A 257 -6.44 -23.02 -8.83
N LEU A 258 -6.86 -24.07 -8.10
CA LEU A 258 -6.13 -25.33 -7.95
C LEU A 258 -6.62 -26.42 -8.91
N THR A 259 -7.47 -26.08 -9.88
CA THR A 259 -7.95 -27.05 -10.87
C THR A 259 -6.79 -27.65 -11.67
N GLY A 260 -6.64 -28.97 -11.61
CA GLY A 260 -5.63 -29.72 -12.37
C GLY A 260 -4.19 -29.57 -11.87
N ILE A 261 -3.98 -29.11 -10.63
CA ILE A 261 -2.63 -29.06 -10.06
C ILE A 261 -2.07 -30.45 -9.73
N SER A 262 -0.75 -30.52 -9.66
CA SER A 262 0.02 -31.61 -9.06
C SER A 262 0.89 -31.08 -7.93
N LEU A 263 1.55 -31.97 -7.17
CA LEU A 263 2.52 -31.56 -6.15
C LEU A 263 3.70 -30.75 -6.70
N LYS A 264 4.02 -30.86 -8.00
CA LYS A 264 5.07 -30.06 -8.66
C LYS A 264 4.72 -28.57 -8.73
N ASN A 265 3.43 -28.23 -8.63
CA ASN A 265 2.95 -26.86 -8.67
C ASN A 265 2.97 -26.19 -7.29
N VAL A 266 3.18 -26.95 -6.21
CA VAL A 266 3.15 -26.44 -4.84
C VAL A 266 4.51 -25.83 -4.50
N ASP A 267 4.59 -24.50 -4.53
CA ASP A 267 5.75 -23.75 -4.09
C ASP A 267 5.54 -23.22 -2.66
N LEU A 268 6.04 -23.98 -1.70
CA LEU A 268 5.98 -23.62 -0.27
C LEU A 268 6.82 -22.38 0.07
N ALA A 269 7.88 -22.08 -0.70
CA ALA A 269 8.71 -20.92 -0.44
C ALA A 269 7.97 -19.64 -0.83
N ALA A 270 7.36 -19.61 -2.02
CA ALA A 270 6.52 -18.50 -2.47
C ALA A 270 5.32 -18.26 -1.54
N VAL A 271 4.62 -19.32 -1.12
CA VAL A 271 3.49 -19.20 -0.18
C VAL A 271 3.94 -18.67 1.18
N LYS A 272 5.07 -19.15 1.70
CA LYS A 272 5.62 -18.66 2.97
C LYS A 272 6.06 -17.21 2.90
N PHE A 273 6.62 -16.78 1.77
CA PHE A 273 6.97 -15.38 1.53
C PHE A 273 5.71 -14.51 1.48
N LEU A 274 4.71 -14.91 0.70
CA LEU A 274 3.44 -14.17 0.58
C LEU A 274 2.71 -14.04 1.94
N ALA A 275 2.68 -15.12 2.74
CA ALA A 275 2.13 -15.08 4.10
C ALA A 275 2.82 -14.03 4.97
N LYS A 276 4.16 -14.03 4.99
CA LYS A 276 4.95 -13.04 5.74
C LYS A 276 4.74 -11.62 5.22
N ALA A 277 4.64 -11.45 3.90
CA ALA A 277 4.41 -10.16 3.28
C ALA A 277 3.08 -9.55 3.77
N PHE A 278 1.98 -10.32 3.80
CA PHE A 278 0.70 -9.84 4.32
C PHE A 278 0.72 -9.58 5.84
N GLU A 279 1.43 -10.40 6.61
CA GLU A 279 1.52 -10.21 8.07
C GLU A 279 2.34 -8.98 8.47
N ALA A 280 3.46 -8.72 7.77
CA ALA A 280 4.49 -7.79 8.21
C ALA A 280 4.58 -6.49 7.40
N ASN A 281 4.35 -6.57 6.08
CA ASN A 281 4.69 -5.48 5.14
C ASN A 281 3.46 -4.89 4.43
N TYR A 282 2.42 -5.68 4.25
CA TYR A 282 1.15 -5.30 3.61
C TYR A 282 -0.07 -5.60 4.51
N PRO A 283 -0.06 -5.15 5.78
CA PRO A 283 -1.19 -5.37 6.66
C PRO A 283 -2.47 -4.77 6.09
N GLU A 284 -3.61 -5.36 6.44
CA GLU A 284 -4.94 -4.84 6.08
C GLU A 284 -5.13 -4.55 4.58
N SER A 285 -4.36 -5.20 3.70
CA SER A 285 -4.43 -5.03 2.24
C SER A 285 -5.12 -6.20 1.53
N LEU A 286 -5.59 -7.18 2.31
CA LEU A 286 -6.27 -8.39 1.85
C LEU A 286 -7.69 -8.44 2.43
N THR A 287 -8.69 -8.60 1.56
CA THR A 287 -10.10 -8.78 1.91
C THR A 287 -10.43 -10.25 2.06
N ALA A 288 -10.19 -11.06 1.01
CA ALA A 288 -10.43 -12.49 1.02
C ALA A 288 -9.44 -13.28 0.15
N ILE A 289 -9.22 -14.54 0.52
CA ILE A 289 -8.54 -15.55 -0.31
C ILE A 289 -9.52 -16.68 -0.58
N TRP A 290 -9.79 -16.96 -1.85
CA TRP A 290 -10.58 -18.11 -2.28
C TRP A 290 -9.65 -19.18 -2.82
N ILE A 291 -9.56 -20.31 -2.11
CA ILE A 291 -8.87 -21.51 -2.59
C ILE A 291 -9.92 -22.36 -3.30
N HIS A 292 -9.89 -22.34 -4.63
CA HIS A 292 -10.91 -22.95 -5.48
C HIS A 292 -10.45 -24.30 -6.04
N ASN A 293 -11.34 -25.29 -6.01
CA ASN A 293 -11.10 -26.65 -6.52
C ASN A 293 -9.82 -27.29 -5.96
N ALA A 294 -9.62 -27.17 -4.64
CA ALA A 294 -8.49 -27.78 -3.96
C ALA A 294 -8.62 -29.32 -3.99
N PRO A 295 -7.66 -30.07 -4.59
CA PRO A 295 -7.70 -31.52 -4.54
C PRO A 295 -7.52 -32.01 -3.10
N TRP A 296 -8.04 -33.20 -2.77
CA TRP A 296 -7.97 -33.74 -1.41
C TRP A 296 -6.54 -33.76 -0.81
N VAL A 297 -5.53 -34.00 -1.65
CA VAL A 297 -4.11 -33.99 -1.25
C VAL A 297 -3.62 -32.61 -0.79
N PHE A 298 -4.23 -31.52 -1.25
CA PHE A 298 -3.89 -30.17 -0.85
C PHE A 298 -4.15 -29.91 0.64
N PHE A 299 -5.10 -30.62 1.28
CA PHE A 299 -5.37 -30.41 2.71
C PHE A 299 -4.18 -30.78 3.60
N THR A 300 -3.28 -31.66 3.15
CA THR A 300 -2.00 -31.91 3.85
C THR A 300 -1.08 -30.69 3.77
N VAL A 301 -0.97 -30.08 2.58
CA VAL A 301 -0.19 -28.86 2.35
C VAL A 301 -0.77 -27.70 3.15
N TRP A 302 -2.10 -27.57 3.17
CA TRP A 302 -2.81 -26.54 3.91
C TRP A 302 -2.52 -26.56 5.41
N LYS A 303 -2.37 -27.75 6.03
CA LYS A 303 -1.98 -27.85 7.45
C LYS A 303 -0.63 -27.18 7.72
N LEU A 304 0.32 -27.27 6.79
CA LEU A 304 1.61 -26.58 6.89
C LEU A 304 1.45 -25.08 6.71
N ILE A 305 0.73 -24.66 5.66
CA ILE A 305 0.51 -23.24 5.33
C ILE A 305 -0.22 -22.52 6.47
N ARG A 306 -1.26 -23.13 7.04
CA ARG A 306 -2.02 -22.56 8.16
C ARG A 306 -1.13 -22.23 9.36
N GLY A 307 -0.07 -23.01 9.61
CA GLY A 307 0.89 -22.72 10.67
C GLY A 307 1.76 -21.48 10.44
N TRP A 308 1.74 -20.90 9.24
CA TRP A 308 2.46 -19.66 8.89
C TRP A 308 1.57 -18.42 8.81
N LEU A 309 0.26 -18.60 8.76
CA LEU A 309 -0.68 -17.48 8.67
C LEU A 309 -0.98 -16.98 10.09
N ASP A 310 -0.92 -15.66 10.28
CA ASP A 310 -1.50 -15.07 11.47
C ASP A 310 -3.03 -15.26 11.49
N PRO A 311 -3.68 -15.21 12.66
CA PRO A 311 -5.12 -15.48 12.77
C PRO A 311 -6.02 -14.58 11.90
N VAL A 312 -5.60 -13.35 11.60
CA VAL A 312 -6.37 -12.40 10.76
C VAL A 312 -6.29 -12.78 9.30
N VAL A 313 -5.12 -13.18 8.79
CA VAL A 313 -5.01 -13.68 7.42
C VAL A 313 -5.68 -15.04 7.27
N ALA A 314 -5.52 -15.94 8.26
CA ALA A 314 -6.13 -17.26 8.23
C ALA A 314 -7.67 -17.22 8.18
N SER A 315 -8.29 -16.24 8.84
CA SER A 315 -9.77 -16.09 8.85
C SER A 315 -10.34 -15.59 7.52
N LYS A 316 -9.50 -15.01 6.66
CA LYS A 316 -9.86 -14.53 5.31
C LYS A 316 -9.80 -15.62 4.24
N VAL A 317 -9.38 -16.85 4.60
CA VAL A 317 -9.27 -17.96 3.67
C VAL A 317 -10.57 -18.75 3.61
N HIS A 318 -11.12 -18.86 2.41
CA HIS A 318 -12.33 -19.62 2.11
C HIS A 318 -12.04 -20.70 1.08
N PHE A 319 -12.49 -21.93 1.35
CA PHE A 319 -12.44 -23.02 0.38
C PHE A 319 -13.73 -23.03 -0.44
N THR A 320 -13.61 -23.15 -1.75
CA THR A 320 -14.75 -23.15 -2.68
C THR A 320 -14.60 -24.28 -3.69
N ASN A 321 -15.72 -24.88 -4.13
CA ASN A 321 -15.70 -26.00 -5.10
C ASN A 321 -16.73 -25.85 -6.23
N SER A 322 -17.56 -24.82 -6.19
CA SER A 322 -18.50 -24.50 -7.27
C SER A 322 -18.55 -22.99 -7.52
N VAL A 323 -19.17 -22.58 -8.64
CA VAL A 323 -19.38 -21.16 -8.93
C VAL A 323 -20.30 -20.52 -7.89
N GLU A 324 -21.29 -21.26 -7.37
CA GLU A 324 -22.22 -20.77 -6.33
C GLU A 324 -21.49 -20.45 -5.01
N ASP A 325 -20.39 -21.15 -4.70
CA ASP A 325 -19.53 -20.80 -3.57
C ASP A 325 -18.82 -19.45 -3.78
N LEU A 326 -18.35 -19.19 -5.00
CA LEU A 326 -17.70 -17.93 -5.38
C LEU A 326 -18.71 -16.78 -5.49
N GLU A 327 -19.95 -17.05 -5.92
CA GLU A 327 -21.03 -16.07 -6.05
C GLU A 327 -21.43 -15.43 -4.71
N LYS A 328 -21.09 -16.06 -3.59
CA LYS A 328 -21.23 -15.48 -2.24
C LYS A 328 -20.40 -14.19 -2.09
N PHE A 329 -19.31 -14.06 -2.84
CA PHE A 329 -18.35 -12.96 -2.72
C PHE A 329 -18.25 -12.09 -3.97
N VAL A 330 -18.47 -12.67 -5.16
CA VAL A 330 -18.21 -12.05 -6.46
C VAL A 330 -19.45 -12.18 -7.34
N ASP A 331 -19.78 -11.16 -8.13
CA ASP A 331 -20.83 -11.31 -9.15
C ASP A 331 -20.37 -12.27 -10.25
N ARG A 332 -21.24 -13.17 -10.72
CA ARG A 332 -20.92 -14.22 -11.70
C ARG A 332 -20.17 -13.74 -12.95
N LYS A 333 -20.52 -12.55 -13.45
CA LYS A 333 -19.86 -11.87 -14.58
C LYS A 333 -18.37 -11.51 -14.37
N ASN A 334 -17.91 -11.47 -13.13
CA ASN A 334 -16.53 -11.21 -12.73
C ASN A 334 -15.79 -12.52 -12.36
N ILE A 335 -16.47 -13.67 -12.43
CA ILE A 335 -15.90 -14.99 -12.15
C ILE A 335 -15.47 -15.59 -13.50
N PRO A 336 -14.24 -16.13 -13.61
CA PRO A 336 -13.80 -16.76 -14.85
C PRO A 336 -14.65 -17.96 -15.26
N ASP A 337 -14.92 -18.09 -16.56
CA ASP A 337 -15.69 -19.19 -17.14
C ASP A 337 -15.08 -20.58 -16.89
N PHE A 338 -13.76 -20.71 -16.81
CA PHE A 338 -13.08 -21.97 -16.53
C PHE A 338 -13.25 -22.44 -15.07
N VAL A 339 -13.81 -21.61 -14.19
CA VAL A 339 -14.30 -21.99 -12.85
C VAL A 339 -15.83 -21.85 -12.74
N GLY A 340 -16.53 -21.77 -13.87
CA GLY A 340 -17.99 -21.81 -13.96
C GLY A 340 -18.71 -20.46 -14.00
N GLY A 341 -17.98 -19.34 -14.01
CA GLY A 341 -18.54 -17.99 -14.16
C GLY A 341 -18.83 -17.59 -15.61
N ASP A 342 -18.99 -16.29 -15.85
CA ASP A 342 -19.32 -15.77 -17.19
C ASP A 342 -18.19 -14.95 -17.83
N ASP A 343 -17.08 -14.70 -17.12
CA ASP A 343 -15.95 -13.94 -17.67
C ASP A 343 -15.07 -14.83 -18.56
N THR A 344 -15.18 -14.63 -19.87
CA THR A 344 -14.43 -15.39 -20.88
C THR A 344 -13.02 -14.85 -21.12
N TYR A 345 -12.58 -13.86 -20.36
CA TYR A 345 -11.25 -13.27 -20.50
C TYR A 345 -10.14 -14.33 -20.37
N ARG A 346 -9.10 -14.19 -21.19
CA ARG A 346 -7.86 -14.99 -21.12
C ARG A 346 -6.69 -14.01 -21.03
N PRO A 347 -5.79 -14.17 -20.05
CA PRO A 347 -4.65 -13.29 -19.95
C PRO A 347 -3.72 -13.52 -21.12
N GLU A 348 -3.45 -12.46 -21.88
CA GLU A 348 -2.35 -12.39 -22.83
C GLU A 348 -1.27 -11.49 -22.22
N TYR A 349 -0.02 -11.96 -22.27
CA TYR A 349 1.11 -11.16 -21.83
C TYR A 349 1.72 -10.46 -23.04
N ASP A 350 1.45 -9.16 -23.14
CA ASP A 350 2.16 -8.28 -24.06
C ASP A 350 3.51 -7.92 -23.46
N ALA A 351 4.61 -8.39 -24.05
CA ALA A 351 5.95 -8.19 -23.51
C ALA A 351 6.32 -6.70 -23.51
N PRO A 352 7.03 -6.22 -22.48
CA PRO A 352 7.39 -4.81 -22.38
C PRO A 352 8.44 -4.43 -23.42
N THR A 353 8.23 -3.29 -24.05
CA THR A 353 9.16 -2.59 -24.94
C THR A 353 9.30 -1.15 -24.45
N GLU A 354 10.32 -0.44 -24.91
CA GLU A 354 10.44 1.00 -24.59
C GLU A 354 9.21 1.80 -25.07
N GLU A 355 8.55 1.35 -26.15
CA GLU A 355 7.39 2.03 -26.71
C GLU A 355 6.11 1.83 -25.89
N ASN A 356 5.83 0.61 -25.41
CA ASN A 356 4.59 0.30 -24.68
C ASN A 356 4.73 0.40 -23.14
N SER A 357 5.97 0.49 -22.62
CA SER A 357 6.27 0.55 -21.18
C SER A 357 7.03 1.79 -20.73
N GLY A 358 7.54 2.59 -21.66
CA GLY A 358 8.39 3.74 -21.38
C GLY A 358 7.71 4.80 -20.50
N LEU A 359 8.57 5.59 -19.85
CA LEU A 359 8.15 6.77 -19.09
C LEU A 359 7.86 7.93 -20.03
N LYS A 360 6.90 8.77 -19.67
CA LYS A 360 6.75 10.07 -20.29
C LYS A 360 8.02 10.93 -20.00
N PRO A 361 8.56 11.66 -21.00
CA PRO A 361 9.67 12.57 -20.76
C PRO A 361 9.32 13.60 -19.68
N LYS A 362 10.27 13.87 -18.77
CA LYS A 362 10.12 14.90 -17.74
C LYS A 362 10.13 16.28 -18.40
N ASP A 363 8.94 16.86 -18.54
CA ASP A 363 8.66 18.17 -19.15
C ASP A 363 8.29 19.22 -18.08
N GLU A 364 7.92 20.43 -18.50
CA GLU A 364 7.50 21.49 -17.56
C GLU A 364 6.33 21.05 -16.66
N ARG A 365 5.42 20.23 -17.18
CA ARG A 365 4.30 19.69 -16.41
C ARG A 365 4.78 18.73 -15.31
N PHE A 366 5.79 17.92 -15.59
CA PHE A 366 6.43 17.10 -14.55
C PHE A 366 7.01 17.99 -13.42
N ASP A 367 7.72 19.06 -13.77
CA ASP A 367 8.33 19.95 -12.78
C ASP A 367 7.27 20.64 -11.89
N GLU A 368 6.16 21.08 -12.49
CA GLU A 368 5.00 21.63 -11.77
C GLU A 368 4.43 20.61 -10.78
N LEU A 369 4.10 19.39 -11.24
CA LEU A 369 3.51 18.35 -10.43
C LEU A 369 4.45 17.88 -9.31
N ALA A 370 5.75 17.78 -9.59
CA ALA A 370 6.76 17.38 -8.61
C ALA A 370 6.92 18.44 -7.51
N GLU A 371 6.89 19.73 -7.85
CA GLU A 371 6.94 20.81 -6.87
C GLU A 371 5.62 20.90 -6.08
N GLU A 372 4.47 20.77 -6.74
CA GLU A 372 3.16 20.69 -6.09
C GLU A 372 3.13 19.57 -5.05
N ARG A 373 3.60 18.37 -5.41
CA ARG A 373 3.68 17.23 -4.47
C ARG A 373 4.49 17.57 -3.22
N LYS A 374 5.63 18.24 -3.38
CA LYS A 374 6.47 18.67 -2.25
C LYS A 374 5.72 19.69 -1.38
N GLN A 375 5.00 20.64 -1.99
CA GLN A 375 4.20 21.62 -1.26
C GLN A 375 3.06 20.95 -0.49
N LEU A 376 2.26 20.11 -1.15
CA LEU A 376 1.20 19.32 -0.52
C LEU A 376 1.74 18.48 0.64
N SER A 377 2.89 17.83 0.48
CA SER A 377 3.51 17.04 1.55
C SER A 377 3.86 17.90 2.77
N LYS A 378 4.41 19.09 2.57
CA LYS A 378 4.72 20.02 3.67
C LYS A 378 3.45 20.53 4.36
N VAL A 379 2.41 20.86 3.60
CA VAL A 379 1.11 21.32 4.13
C VAL A 379 0.43 20.19 4.91
N PHE A 380 0.50 18.95 4.42
CA PHE A 380 -0.01 17.78 5.12
C PHE A 380 0.71 17.55 6.45
N ILE A 381 2.05 17.64 6.48
CA ILE A 381 2.82 17.53 7.71
C ILE A 381 2.45 18.63 8.70
N GLU A 382 2.38 19.90 8.27
CA GLU A 382 2.02 21.01 9.15
C GLU A 382 0.59 20.87 9.70
N THR A 383 -0.35 20.46 8.86
CA THR A 383 -1.74 20.19 9.27
C THR A 383 -1.81 19.00 10.24
N THR A 384 -0.96 18.00 10.06
CA THR A 384 -0.84 16.86 10.98
C THR A 384 -0.28 17.29 12.34
N LEU A 385 0.72 18.17 12.36
CA LEU A 385 1.23 18.76 13.61
C LEU A 385 0.12 19.53 14.34
N ALA A 386 -0.65 20.35 13.62
CA ALA A 386 -1.78 21.08 14.20
C ALA A 386 -2.88 20.15 14.73
N TRP A 387 -3.19 19.06 14.03
CA TRP A 387 -4.12 18.03 14.48
C TRP A 387 -3.64 17.32 15.75
N VAL A 388 -2.36 16.97 15.82
CA VAL A 388 -1.72 16.38 17.02
C VAL A 388 -1.79 17.35 18.20
N LYS A 389 -1.53 18.65 17.98
CA LYS A 389 -1.52 19.70 19.01
C LYS A 389 -2.91 20.25 19.37
N ALA A 390 -3.97 19.81 18.70
CA ALA A 390 -5.32 20.31 18.93
C ALA A 390 -5.73 20.18 20.40
N ALA A 391 -6.14 21.30 21.02
CA ALA A 391 -6.53 21.35 22.42
C ALA A 391 -8.03 21.09 22.64
N THR A 392 -8.82 21.25 21.57
CA THR A 392 -10.28 21.09 21.60
C THR A 392 -10.76 20.05 20.59
N LYS A 393 -11.96 19.54 20.83
CA LYS A 393 -12.65 18.61 19.93
C LYS A 393 -12.92 19.26 18.57
N GLU A 394 -13.26 20.54 18.57
CA GLU A 394 -13.54 21.35 17.39
C GLU A 394 -12.30 21.50 16.51
N GLU A 395 -11.14 21.83 17.11
CA GLU A 395 -9.86 21.90 16.40
C GLU A 395 -9.45 20.54 15.84
N SER A 396 -9.57 19.47 16.64
CA SER A 396 -9.23 18.11 16.18
C SER A 396 -10.07 17.72 14.96
N THR A 397 -11.39 17.97 15.04
CA THR A 397 -12.32 17.72 13.94
C THR A 397 -11.94 18.52 12.69
N LYS A 398 -11.66 19.82 12.85
CA LYS A 398 -11.27 20.71 11.75
C LYS A 398 -10.02 20.18 11.04
N PHE A 399 -8.94 19.92 11.77
CA PHE A 399 -7.68 19.51 11.16
C PHE A 399 -7.76 18.10 10.59
N MET A 400 -8.52 17.19 11.20
CA MET A 400 -8.74 15.86 10.62
C MET A 400 -9.45 15.94 9.26
N ASN A 401 -10.49 16.78 9.15
CA ASN A 401 -11.19 17.00 7.88
C ASN A 401 -10.28 17.60 6.79
N LEU A 402 -9.41 18.55 7.16
CA LEU A 402 -8.42 19.11 6.24
C LEU A 402 -7.41 18.04 5.79
N LYS A 403 -6.92 17.18 6.70
CA LYS A 403 -6.01 16.08 6.36
C LYS A 403 -6.64 15.08 5.39
N ILE A 404 -7.91 14.73 5.61
CA ILE A 404 -8.66 13.85 4.70
C ILE A 404 -8.64 14.40 3.27
N GLN A 405 -8.93 15.70 3.10
CA GLN A 405 -8.94 16.35 1.78
C GLN A 405 -7.54 16.52 1.18
N LEU A 406 -6.53 16.88 2.00
CA LEU A 406 -5.13 16.88 1.54
C LEU A 406 -4.66 15.49 1.09
N GLY A 407 -5.17 14.42 1.70
CA GLY A 407 -4.95 13.05 1.25
C GLY A 407 -5.47 12.80 -0.16
N VAL A 408 -6.65 13.34 -0.50
CA VAL A 408 -7.20 13.31 -1.87
C VAL A 408 -6.31 14.08 -2.82
N GLU A 409 -5.89 15.30 -2.47
CA GLU A 409 -5.03 16.13 -3.33
C GLU A 409 -3.68 15.45 -3.62
N LEU A 410 -3.04 14.85 -2.60
CA LEU A 410 -1.80 14.07 -2.77
C LEU A 410 -1.98 12.84 -3.69
N ALA A 411 -3.14 12.18 -3.59
CA ALA A 411 -3.46 11.02 -4.39
C ALA A 411 -3.74 11.41 -5.86
N LYS A 412 -4.51 12.48 -6.10
CA LYS A 412 -4.74 13.04 -7.45
C LYS A 412 -3.43 13.44 -8.12
N ASN A 413 -2.58 14.18 -7.40
CA ASN A 413 -1.27 14.57 -7.89
C ASN A 413 -0.40 13.35 -8.24
N MET A 414 -0.46 12.25 -7.45
CA MET A 414 0.23 11.00 -7.82
C MET A 414 -0.33 10.37 -9.10
N VAL A 415 -1.65 10.37 -9.29
CA VAL A 415 -2.27 9.83 -10.52
C VAL A 415 -1.72 10.55 -11.75
N GLU A 416 -1.57 11.87 -11.69
CA GLU A 416 -1.01 12.67 -12.79
C GLU A 416 0.52 12.47 -12.96
N LEU A 417 1.25 12.26 -11.87
CA LEU A 417 2.69 11.99 -11.91
C LEU A 417 3.04 10.60 -12.44
N ASP A 418 2.14 9.63 -12.34
CA ASP A 418 2.45 8.20 -12.48
C ASP A 418 3.14 7.87 -13.82
N GLU A 419 2.68 8.42 -14.93
CA GLU A 419 3.26 8.19 -16.27
C GLU A 419 4.71 8.68 -16.40
N TYR A 420 5.13 9.64 -15.57
CA TYR A 420 6.49 10.18 -15.56
C TYR A 420 7.44 9.41 -14.66
N VAL A 421 6.92 8.68 -13.67
CA VAL A 421 7.73 8.14 -12.56
C VAL A 421 7.66 6.61 -12.43
N ARG A 422 6.80 5.94 -13.18
CA ARG A 422 6.66 4.49 -13.16
C ARG A 422 6.48 3.94 -14.58
N THR A 423 7.21 2.88 -14.93
CA THR A 423 7.00 2.18 -16.21
C THR A 423 5.60 1.57 -16.27
N ARG A 424 5.04 1.44 -17.48
CA ARG A 424 3.74 0.79 -17.65
C ARG A 424 3.93 -0.72 -17.56
N GLY A 425 3.37 -1.33 -16.53
CA GLY A 425 3.43 -2.76 -16.27
C GLY A 425 2.40 -3.55 -17.09
N GLN A 426 2.42 -4.88 -17.00
CA GLN A 426 1.49 -5.74 -17.76
C GLN A 426 0.01 -5.37 -17.57
N PHE A 427 -0.36 -4.89 -16.38
CA PHE A 427 -1.74 -4.52 -16.07
C PHE A 427 -2.14 -3.15 -16.60
N ASP A 428 -1.18 -2.23 -16.74
CA ASP A 428 -1.41 -0.98 -17.45
C ASP A 428 -1.64 -1.28 -18.93
N ARG A 429 -0.74 -2.09 -19.54
CA ARG A 429 -0.77 -2.41 -20.98
C ARG A 429 -2.04 -3.16 -21.42
N ASN A 430 -2.54 -4.07 -20.59
CA ASN A 430 -3.79 -4.79 -20.88
C ASN A 430 -5.06 -4.10 -20.35
N GLY A 431 -4.93 -2.91 -19.74
CA GLY A 431 -6.03 -2.11 -19.22
C GLY A 431 -6.69 -2.63 -17.94
N ALA A 432 -6.14 -3.66 -17.28
CA ALA A 432 -6.62 -4.15 -15.99
C ALA A 432 -6.32 -3.19 -14.84
N LEU A 433 -5.24 -2.42 -14.93
CA LEU A 433 -4.89 -1.35 -13.99
C LEU A 433 -5.16 0.01 -14.66
N LYS A 434 -6.01 0.80 -14.01
CA LYS A 434 -6.18 2.23 -14.28
C LYS A 434 -6.15 2.95 -12.96
N ILE A 435 -5.05 3.65 -12.69
CA ILE A 435 -4.88 4.37 -11.44
C ILE A 435 -5.91 5.49 -11.38
N THR A 436 -6.82 5.35 -10.42
CA THR A 436 -7.94 6.23 -10.14
C THR A 436 -8.21 6.15 -8.63
N LEU A 437 -8.98 7.11 -8.09
CA LEU A 437 -9.29 7.18 -6.66
C LEU A 437 -10.50 6.33 -6.25
#